data_AF-A0A8K9X070-F1
#
_entry.id   AF-A0A8K9X070-F1
#
_cell.length_a   1.000
_cell.length_b   1.000
_cell.length_c   1.000
_cell.angle_alpha   90.00
_cell.angle_beta   90.00
_cell.angle_gamma   90.00
#
_symmetry.space_group_name_H-M   'P 1'
#
loop_
_entity.id
_entity.type
_entity.pdbx_description
1 polymer ?
#
loop_
_entity_poly.entity_id
_entity_poly.type
_entity_poly.pdbx_seq_one_letter_code
_entity_poly.pdbx_strand_id
1 'polypeptide(L)'
;RPGFFRQNSGGSCSFKLPDLRKTNHHRSDSGGVASPPRLSPQSTPHSADELPHWLSGGDSYNHVCRRIPMVRDCGGISIVLRRVTDENTDSESETEDRAKAHRQRMSSVQSILSQPGEGQYCNKHSSLDLTRNLKELHQRQLFEYFLVVALHRTKAGVHYVPEVTQHFPLKLERSFKFMKETEDQLRIIPQFCFPDAKDLKPVENYPSEMFSFVLTGEDGSRRFGYCRRLLVHFACIPSVHIYTTCPKVLDEVERRRALSPALVQPFMRAIMEAPFPAPGRPITIKTFLPGSGTEVMELCRPSDSRLEHVDFECLFSCLSLRLLLGVFGSLLLERRVIFTADKLSTLSQCCHAVVALLYPFTWQHTYIPVLPPAMLDIVCTPTPFIVGLLSSSLPQLTELPLEEVLVVDLGNSRFLRQLDDEDTILPSKLQSALETVLERRRELASERGGDGPNDSGHLSTVVSEAFVRFFVELVSHYPLFITQREVEASSPIPSSFQRESFRKSVSSKSMRQFLEVFMETQMFGLFIQEREHHRQALRGLFEVRVHEYLDSIHGNEHRRVNKFLKGLGKDYNIT
;
A
#
# COMPACT_ATOMS: atom_id res chain seq x y z
N ARG A 1 -30.12 9.20 -57.79
CA ARG A 1 -29.82 7.83 -57.32
C ARG A 1 -28.36 7.55 -57.62
N PRO A 2 -27.56 7.06 -56.66
CA PRO A 2 -27.50 7.38 -55.22
C PRO A 2 -26.05 7.77 -54.80
N GLY A 3 -25.68 8.30 -53.63
CA GLY A 3 -26.30 8.71 -52.36
C GLY A 3 -25.42 9.84 -51.76
N PHE A 4 -25.73 10.57 -50.67
CA PHE A 4 -26.42 10.30 -49.42
C PHE A 4 -27.10 11.61 -48.93
N PHE A 5 -28.19 11.51 -48.18
CA PHE A 5 -28.91 12.62 -47.52
C PHE A 5 -29.38 12.18 -46.12
N ARG A 6 -29.47 13.17 -45.20
CA ARG A 6 -30.16 13.24 -43.87
C ARG A 6 -29.48 12.52 -42.68
N GLN A 7 -29.50 13.03 -41.44
CA GLN A 7 -30.42 13.97 -40.77
C GLN A 7 -29.84 14.64 -39.50
N ASN A 8 -30.44 15.79 -39.18
CA ASN A 8 -30.39 16.70 -38.03
C ASN A 8 -30.22 16.20 -36.56
N SER A 9 -29.48 17.02 -35.80
CA SER A 9 -29.85 17.83 -34.60
C SER A 9 -30.56 17.25 -33.36
N GLY A 10 -29.95 17.55 -32.20
CA GLY A 10 -30.58 17.69 -30.87
C GLY A 10 -29.76 17.02 -29.76
N GLY A 11 -29.33 17.64 -28.66
CA GLY A 11 -29.43 19.00 -28.15
C GLY A 11 -28.44 19.16 -26.99
N SER A 12 -27.73 20.28 -26.96
CA SER A 12 -26.86 20.70 -25.84
C SER A 12 -27.71 21.53 -24.88
N CYS A 13 -27.84 21.10 -23.62
CA CYS A 13 -28.42 21.90 -22.55
C CYS A 13 -27.30 22.44 -21.65
N SER A 14 -26.87 23.66 -21.98
CA SER A 14 -26.20 24.61 -21.09
C SER A 14 -27.25 25.24 -20.18
N PHE A 15 -27.01 25.27 -18.87
CA PHE A 15 -27.80 26.09 -17.94
C PHE A 15 -26.89 27.00 -17.10
N LYS A 16 -27.36 28.25 -17.04
CA LYS A 16 -26.68 29.48 -16.64
C LYS A 16 -26.72 29.70 -15.12
N LEU A 17 -25.69 30.34 -14.60
CA LEU A 17 -25.71 31.03 -13.30
C LEU A 17 -26.78 32.15 -13.30
N PRO A 18 -27.48 32.38 -12.18
CA PRO A 18 -28.15 33.65 -11.94
C PRO A 18 -27.24 34.61 -11.16
N ASP A 19 -26.95 35.74 -11.79
CA ASP A 19 -26.56 37.00 -11.15
C ASP A 19 -27.72 37.56 -10.33
N LEU A 20 -27.45 38.01 -9.10
CA LEU A 20 -28.35 38.90 -8.35
C LEU A 20 -27.57 40.04 -7.68
N ARG A 21 -27.51 41.12 -8.46
CA ARG A 21 -27.49 42.56 -8.17
C ARG A 21 -27.24 43.05 -6.73
N LYS A 22 -26.23 43.93 -6.68
CA LYS A 22 -26.01 45.05 -5.75
C LYS A 22 -27.26 45.92 -5.51
N THR A 23 -27.40 46.40 -4.27
CA THR A 23 -27.95 47.73 -3.96
C THR A 23 -27.05 48.43 -2.94
N ASN A 24 -26.59 49.64 -3.29
CA ASN A 24 -26.06 50.71 -2.41
C ASN A 24 -27.28 51.48 -1.83
N HIS A 25 -27.30 52.30 -0.77
CA HIS A 25 -26.36 53.15 -0.02
C HIS A 25 -27.09 53.61 1.28
N HIS A 26 -26.38 53.84 2.41
CA HIS A 26 -26.17 55.18 3.06
C HIS A 26 -25.88 55.14 4.59
N ARG A 27 -24.81 55.88 4.96
CA ARG A 27 -24.58 56.78 6.14
C ARG A 27 -24.72 56.22 7.57
N SER A 28 -23.62 56.04 8.31
CA SER A 28 -22.92 57.01 9.21
C SER A 28 -23.71 57.39 10.48
N ASP A 29 -23.29 56.95 11.68
CA ASP A 29 -22.73 57.82 12.74
C ASP A 29 -22.28 57.06 14.02
N SER A 30 -21.24 57.63 14.65
CA SER A 30 -20.72 57.64 16.05
C SER A 30 -21.18 56.70 17.21
N GLY A 31 -20.17 56.23 17.98
CA GLY A 31 -19.95 56.66 19.39
C GLY A 31 -20.31 55.74 20.59
N GLY A 32 -19.33 55.51 21.49
CA GLY A 32 -19.51 55.14 22.93
C GLY A 32 -19.21 53.68 23.30
N VAL A 33 -18.04 53.30 23.83
CA VAL A 33 -17.52 53.35 25.22
C VAL A 33 -18.40 52.67 26.29
N ALA A 34 -17.95 51.52 26.82
CA ALA A 34 -17.76 51.19 28.25
C ALA A 34 -17.83 49.67 28.56
N SER A 35 -16.81 49.16 29.26
CA SER A 35 -16.72 47.85 29.94
C SER A 35 -17.07 48.02 31.44
N PRO A 36 -16.90 47.03 32.36
CA PRO A 36 -17.29 45.61 32.49
C PRO A 36 -17.96 45.39 33.90
N PRO A 37 -17.65 44.40 34.79
CA PRO A 37 -17.41 42.94 34.72
C PRO A 37 -18.35 42.13 35.69
N ARG A 38 -18.26 40.79 35.71
CA ARG A 38 -18.46 39.89 36.90
C ARG A 38 -18.20 38.43 36.48
N LEU A 39 -17.07 37.86 36.89
CA LEU A 39 -16.84 36.99 38.07
C LEU A 39 -17.33 35.53 37.89
N SER A 40 -16.34 34.63 37.92
CA SER A 40 -16.32 33.16 38.06
C SER A 40 -17.07 32.65 39.32
N PRO A 41 -17.27 31.34 39.62
CA PRO A 41 -16.28 30.24 39.50
C PRO A 41 -16.81 28.80 39.24
N GLN A 42 -15.87 27.85 39.36
CA GLN A 42 -15.85 26.39 39.17
C GLN A 42 -16.84 25.56 40.02
N SER A 43 -17.20 24.36 39.54
CA SER A 43 -17.31 23.12 40.36
C SER A 43 -17.35 21.85 39.48
N THR A 44 -16.41 20.94 39.69
CA THR A 44 -16.57 19.46 39.58
C THR A 44 -17.05 18.93 40.97
N PRO A 45 -17.30 17.63 41.24
CA PRO A 45 -17.39 16.42 40.40
C PRO A 45 -18.70 15.62 40.64
N HIS A 46 -18.96 14.53 39.90
CA HIS A 46 -19.31 13.19 40.43
C HIS A 46 -19.93 12.28 39.36
N SER A 47 -19.47 11.03 39.42
CA SER A 47 -19.84 9.82 38.70
C SER A 47 -21.26 9.34 39.01
N ALA A 48 -21.91 8.68 38.05
CA ALA A 48 -22.54 7.35 38.21
C ALA A 48 -23.33 6.99 36.94
N ASP A 49 -23.33 5.69 36.66
CA ASP A 49 -24.12 4.97 35.67
C ASP A 49 -25.59 5.38 35.64
N GLU A 50 -26.19 5.42 34.45
CA GLU A 50 -27.51 4.83 34.18
C GLU A 50 -27.87 4.95 32.68
N LEU A 51 -28.09 3.80 32.04
CA LEU A 51 -28.90 3.71 30.82
C LEU A 51 -30.31 4.24 31.11
N PRO A 52 -30.97 4.85 30.12
CA PRO A 52 -32.26 4.28 29.75
C PRO A 52 -32.55 4.26 28.25
N HIS A 53 -33.12 3.13 27.84
CA HIS A 53 -33.91 2.97 26.63
C HIS A 53 -35.07 3.97 26.57
N TRP A 54 -35.21 4.72 25.47
CA TRP A 54 -36.50 5.21 25.00
C TRP A 54 -36.58 5.21 23.46
N LEU A 55 -37.66 4.61 22.98
CA LEU A 55 -38.11 4.56 21.60
C LEU A 55 -38.79 5.88 21.20
N SER A 56 -38.72 6.16 19.90
CA SER A 56 -39.65 6.96 19.08
C SER A 56 -39.70 8.48 19.26
N GLY A 57 -39.25 9.16 18.21
CA GLY A 57 -39.50 10.57 17.96
C GLY A 57 -38.83 10.96 16.66
N GLY A 58 -39.53 10.77 15.54
CA GLY A 58 -39.03 11.14 14.23
C GLY A 58 -38.94 12.65 14.06
N ASP A 59 -37.92 13.11 13.36
CA ASP A 59 -38.03 14.30 12.52
C ASP A 59 -37.07 14.19 11.34
N SER A 60 -37.66 14.37 10.17
CA SER A 60 -37.03 14.24 8.85
C SER A 60 -36.27 15.51 8.48
N TYR A 61 -34.98 15.37 8.13
CA TYR A 61 -34.30 16.33 7.27
C TYR A 61 -33.59 15.61 6.13
N ASN A 62 -34.03 15.96 4.92
CA ASN A 62 -33.65 15.38 3.64
C ASN A 62 -32.15 15.56 3.34
N HIS A 63 -31.41 14.45 3.27
CA HIS A 63 -30.19 14.36 2.48
C HIS A 63 -30.50 13.67 1.15
N VAL A 64 -30.40 14.43 0.06
CA VAL A 64 -30.49 13.92 -1.30
C VAL A 64 -29.20 13.14 -1.59
N CYS A 65 -29.19 11.85 -1.26
CA CYS A 65 -28.20 10.90 -1.76
C CYS A 65 -28.46 10.63 -3.24
N ARG A 66 -27.51 11.00 -4.09
CA ARG A 66 -27.48 10.55 -5.49
C ARG A 66 -27.20 9.05 -5.50
N ARG A 67 -28.24 8.25 -5.72
CA ARG A 67 -28.17 6.83 -6.05
C ARG A 67 -27.29 6.63 -7.28
N ILE A 68 -26.19 5.89 -7.12
CA ILE A 68 -25.57 5.13 -8.21
C ILE A 68 -26.36 3.81 -8.31
N PRO A 69 -26.74 3.31 -9.49
CA PRO A 69 -27.57 2.13 -9.58
C PRO A 69 -26.78 0.88 -9.18
N MET A 70 -27.12 0.27 -8.04
CA MET A 70 -26.71 -1.10 -7.74
C MET A 70 -27.42 -2.04 -8.72
N VAL A 71 -26.63 -2.78 -9.49
CA VAL A 71 -27.12 -3.96 -10.21
C VAL A 71 -27.41 -5.05 -9.18
N ARG A 72 -28.60 -5.62 -9.33
CA ARG A 72 -29.29 -6.59 -8.49
C ARG A 72 -28.62 -7.98 -8.50
N ASP A 73 -28.70 -8.60 -7.33
CA ASP A 73 -28.92 -10.04 -7.08
C ASP A 73 -27.78 -11.01 -7.42
N CYS A 74 -26.87 -11.22 -6.46
CA CYS A 74 -26.13 -12.47 -6.34
C CYS A 74 -26.74 -13.26 -5.17
N GLY A 75 -27.36 -14.39 -5.50
CA GLY A 75 -28.14 -15.21 -4.58
C GLY A 75 -27.42 -15.56 -3.29
N GLY A 76 -28.16 -15.46 -2.19
CA GLY A 76 -27.67 -15.74 -0.85
C GLY A 76 -27.18 -17.18 -0.68
N ILE A 77 -25.97 -17.31 -0.15
CA ILE A 77 -25.53 -18.49 0.58
C ILE A 77 -25.42 -18.04 2.03
N SER A 78 -26.43 -18.35 2.84
CA SER A 78 -26.35 -18.20 4.29
C SER A 78 -25.39 -19.26 4.83
N ILE A 79 -24.15 -18.87 5.11
CA ILE A 79 -23.23 -19.71 5.90
C ILE A 79 -23.53 -19.42 7.36
N VAL A 80 -24.19 -20.38 8.02
CA VAL A 80 -24.47 -20.36 9.45
C VAL A 80 -23.14 -20.47 10.20
N LEU A 81 -22.67 -19.38 10.82
CA LEU A 81 -21.56 -19.42 11.78
C LEU A 81 -21.99 -20.25 13.00
N ARG A 82 -21.47 -21.47 13.11
CA ARG A 82 -21.62 -22.31 14.29
C ARG A 82 -20.33 -22.22 15.10
N ARG A 83 -20.40 -21.62 16.30
CA ARG A 83 -19.34 -21.74 17.32
C ARG A 83 -19.16 -23.22 17.63
N VAL A 84 -17.99 -23.77 17.35
CA VAL A 84 -17.58 -25.10 17.81
C VAL A 84 -16.33 -24.91 18.67
N THR A 85 -16.49 -25.24 19.95
CA THR A 85 -15.40 -25.47 20.90
C THR A 85 -14.69 -26.76 20.53
N ASP A 86 -13.34 -26.71 20.56
CA ASP A 86 -12.36 -27.81 20.55
C ASP A 86 -12.84 -29.17 20.04
N GLU A 87 -12.35 -29.58 18.86
CA GLU A 87 -11.49 -30.76 18.67
C GLU A 87 -10.89 -30.72 17.24
N ASN A 88 -9.60 -30.98 17.16
CA ASN A 88 -8.76 -30.86 15.98
C ASN A 88 -9.06 -32.01 14.99
N THR A 89 -10.03 -31.86 14.09
CA THR A 89 -10.21 -32.76 12.93
C THR A 89 -10.96 -32.06 11.79
N ASP A 90 -10.34 -31.08 11.13
CA ASP A 90 -10.84 -30.56 9.85
C ASP A 90 -10.93 -31.72 8.85
N SER A 91 -12.15 -32.05 8.41
CA SER A 91 -12.40 -33.14 7.47
C SER A 91 -11.94 -32.76 6.06
N GLU A 92 -11.32 -33.68 5.31
CA GLU A 92 -10.76 -33.39 3.98
C GLU A 92 -11.77 -32.72 3.01
N SER A 93 -13.06 -33.02 3.17
CA SER A 93 -14.16 -32.39 2.42
C SER A 93 -14.25 -30.88 2.61
N GLU A 94 -14.05 -30.37 3.83
CA GLU A 94 -14.18 -28.95 4.13
C GLU A 94 -13.06 -28.14 3.48
N THR A 95 -11.84 -28.70 3.44
CA THR A 95 -10.70 -28.07 2.75
C THR A 95 -10.92 -27.99 1.24
N GLU A 96 -11.54 -29.01 0.65
CA GLU A 96 -11.84 -29.06 -0.79
C GLU A 96 -12.98 -28.09 -1.16
N ASP A 97 -14.01 -27.99 -0.32
CA ASP A 97 -15.10 -27.04 -0.50
C ASP A 97 -14.63 -25.59 -0.38
N ARG A 98 -13.79 -25.27 0.60
CA ARG A 98 -13.15 -23.95 0.74
C ARG A 98 -12.31 -23.59 -0.49
N ALA A 99 -11.51 -24.54 -0.99
CA ALA A 99 -10.72 -24.34 -2.20
C ALA A 99 -11.62 -24.07 -3.42
N LYS A 100 -12.74 -24.79 -3.55
CA LYS A 100 -13.71 -24.60 -4.63
C LYS A 100 -14.39 -23.23 -4.56
N ALA A 101 -14.83 -22.81 -3.37
CA ALA A 101 -15.42 -21.49 -3.14
C ALA A 101 -14.42 -20.38 -3.50
N HIS A 102 -13.15 -20.55 -3.09
CA HIS A 102 -12.09 -19.62 -3.45
C HIS A 102 -11.91 -19.49 -4.97
N ARG A 103 -11.86 -20.60 -5.72
CA ARG A 103 -11.73 -20.58 -7.18
C ARG A 103 -12.90 -19.86 -7.85
N GLN A 104 -14.12 -20.12 -7.38
CA GLN A 104 -15.33 -19.43 -7.88
C GLN A 104 -15.27 -17.92 -7.62
N ARG A 105 -14.79 -17.52 -6.44
CA ARG A 105 -14.54 -16.11 -6.09
C ARG A 105 -13.51 -15.49 -7.02
N MET A 106 -12.36 -16.15 -7.23
CA MET A 106 -11.31 -15.63 -8.12
C MET A 106 -11.77 -15.51 -9.56
N SER A 107 -12.56 -16.47 -10.06
CA SER A 107 -13.18 -16.38 -11.38
C SER A 107 -14.15 -15.19 -11.49
N SER A 108 -14.94 -14.94 -10.44
CA SER A 108 -15.84 -13.78 -10.38
C SER A 108 -15.06 -12.46 -10.35
N VAL A 109 -13.98 -12.39 -9.56
CA VAL A 109 -13.07 -11.23 -9.51
C VAL A 109 -12.43 -10.99 -10.87
N GLN A 110 -11.90 -12.02 -11.53
CA GLN A 110 -11.34 -11.90 -12.88
C GLN A 110 -12.38 -11.41 -13.89
N SER A 111 -13.63 -11.86 -13.79
CA SER A 111 -14.72 -11.34 -14.61
C SER A 111 -14.96 -9.85 -14.38
N ILE A 112 -15.02 -9.40 -13.12
CA ILE A 112 -15.15 -7.99 -12.74
C ILE A 112 -13.98 -7.17 -13.30
N LEU A 113 -12.75 -7.66 -13.16
CA LEU A 113 -11.54 -7.00 -13.65
C LEU A 113 -11.43 -7.00 -15.19
N SER A 114 -12.09 -7.94 -15.88
CA SER A 114 -12.03 -8.09 -17.34
C SER A 114 -13.15 -7.37 -18.10
N GLN A 115 -14.15 -6.80 -17.42
CA GLN A 115 -15.23 -6.08 -18.11
C GLN A 115 -14.68 -4.84 -18.84
N PRO A 116 -15.15 -4.53 -20.06
CA PRO A 116 -14.68 -3.38 -20.84
C PRO A 116 -15.24 -2.08 -20.28
N GLY A 117 -14.68 -1.64 -19.16
CA GLY A 117 -14.78 -0.29 -18.63
C GLY A 117 -13.38 0.19 -18.29
N GLU A 118 -12.76 0.95 -19.18
CA GLU A 118 -11.48 1.70 -19.02
C GLU A 118 -10.24 0.95 -18.44
N GLY A 119 -10.32 -0.33 -18.07
CA GLY A 119 -9.29 -1.07 -17.34
C GLY A 119 -8.37 -1.96 -18.17
N GLN A 120 -8.41 -1.89 -19.50
CA GLN A 120 -7.57 -2.72 -20.38
C GLN A 120 -6.11 -2.21 -20.50
N TYR A 121 -5.66 -1.40 -19.54
CA TYR A 121 -4.34 -0.77 -19.50
C TYR A 121 -3.41 -1.32 -18.41
N CYS A 122 -3.90 -2.06 -17.41
CA CYS A 122 -3.07 -2.60 -16.31
C CYS A 122 -2.00 -3.60 -16.78
N ASN A 123 -2.14 -4.16 -17.99
CA ASN A 123 -1.23 -5.19 -18.51
C ASN A 123 0.12 -4.67 -19.05
N LYS A 124 0.36 -3.35 -19.07
CA LYS A 124 1.56 -2.79 -19.72
C LYS A 124 2.71 -2.40 -18.78
N HIS A 125 2.49 -2.24 -17.48
CA HIS A 125 3.50 -1.60 -16.61
C HIS A 125 3.91 -2.37 -15.35
N SER A 126 3.27 -3.49 -14.98
CA SER A 126 3.66 -4.22 -13.74
C SER A 126 4.95 -5.06 -13.87
N SER A 127 5.54 -5.16 -15.07
CA SER A 127 6.64 -6.10 -15.41
C SER A 127 7.94 -5.42 -15.90
N LEU A 128 8.05 -4.09 -15.84
CA LEU A 128 9.14 -3.37 -16.53
C LEU A 128 10.00 -2.45 -15.66
N ASP A 129 10.00 -2.61 -14.33
CA ASP A 129 10.76 -1.67 -13.49
C ASP A 129 12.27 -1.92 -13.44
N LEU A 130 12.78 -3.11 -13.79
CA LEU A 130 14.22 -3.40 -13.61
C LEU A 130 15.08 -3.27 -14.88
N THR A 131 14.61 -3.67 -16.07
CA THR A 131 15.54 -3.88 -17.20
C THR A 131 15.32 -2.98 -18.42
N ARG A 132 14.11 -2.42 -18.64
CA ARG A 132 13.84 -1.53 -19.79
C ARG A 132 14.23 -0.07 -19.53
N ASN A 133 14.62 0.23 -18.30
CA ASN A 133 14.72 1.56 -17.74
C ASN A 133 16.05 2.30 -18.03
N LEU A 134 17.05 1.72 -18.70
CA LEU A 134 18.34 2.43 -18.89
C LEU A 134 18.22 3.75 -19.69
N LYS A 135 17.22 3.89 -20.57
CA LYS A 135 16.93 5.17 -21.26
C LYS A 135 15.92 6.07 -20.51
N GLU A 136 15.02 5.52 -19.70
CA GLU A 136 14.06 6.26 -18.86
C GLU A 136 14.63 6.72 -17.51
N LEU A 137 15.61 6.01 -16.96
CA LEU A 137 16.34 6.37 -15.73
C LEU A 137 17.05 7.72 -15.85
N HIS A 138 17.50 8.08 -17.05
CA HIS A 138 18.09 9.39 -17.35
C HIS A 138 17.06 10.54 -17.31
N GLN A 139 15.76 10.25 -17.20
CA GLN A 139 14.66 11.23 -17.12
C GLN A 139 13.90 11.23 -15.78
N ARG A 140 14.22 10.35 -14.82
CA ARG A 140 13.52 10.30 -13.53
C ARG A 140 14.03 11.40 -12.59
N GLN A 141 13.13 12.29 -12.18
CA GLN A 141 13.36 13.22 -11.07
C GLN A 141 13.26 12.47 -9.74
N LEU A 142 13.99 12.93 -8.72
CA LEU A 142 13.89 12.35 -7.37
C LEU A 142 12.48 12.48 -6.77
N PHE A 143 11.76 13.55 -7.11
CA PHE A 143 10.36 13.72 -6.78
C PHE A 143 9.61 14.55 -7.83
N GLU A 144 8.29 14.37 -7.91
CA GLU A 144 7.43 15.14 -8.82
C GLU A 144 6.98 16.48 -8.23
N TYR A 145 6.46 16.47 -7.01
CA TYR A 145 6.03 17.66 -6.28
C TYR A 145 6.35 17.52 -4.79
N PHE A 146 6.57 18.67 -4.17
CA PHE A 146 6.68 18.88 -2.73
C PHE A 146 5.54 19.77 -2.29
N LEU A 147 4.78 19.35 -1.28
CA LEU A 147 3.60 20.06 -0.80
C LEU A 147 3.76 20.40 0.67
N VAL A 148 3.21 21.53 1.09
CA VAL A 148 3.08 21.95 2.48
C VAL A 148 1.58 22.08 2.73
N VAL A 149 0.99 21.06 3.33
CA VAL A 149 -0.42 21.09 3.73
C VAL A 149 -0.51 21.71 5.12
N ALA A 150 -1.52 22.52 5.42
CA ALA A 150 -1.77 23.04 6.76
C ALA A 150 -3.20 22.72 7.18
N LEU A 151 -3.44 22.65 8.48
CA LEU A 151 -4.78 22.50 9.04
C LEU A 151 -5.38 23.87 9.31
N HIS A 152 -6.53 24.13 8.71
CA HIS A 152 -7.33 25.33 8.98
C HIS A 152 -8.57 24.97 9.79
N ARG A 153 -8.89 25.78 10.78
CA ARG A 153 -10.14 25.63 11.54
C ARG A 153 -11.29 26.14 10.67
N THR A 154 -12.33 25.32 10.53
CA THR A 154 -13.55 25.72 9.82
C THR A 154 -14.20 26.94 10.47
N LYS A 155 -14.93 27.77 9.69
CA LYS A 155 -15.62 28.98 10.19
C LYS A 155 -16.63 28.68 11.31
N ALA A 156 -17.20 27.47 11.33
CA ALA A 156 -18.08 27.00 12.39
C ALA A 156 -17.33 26.55 13.66
N GLY A 157 -16.00 26.48 13.63
CA GLY A 157 -15.15 26.18 14.78
C GLY A 157 -15.10 24.70 15.18
N VAL A 158 -15.78 23.81 14.47
CA VAL A 158 -16.04 22.43 14.92
C VAL A 158 -14.93 21.45 14.56
N HIS A 159 -14.37 21.54 13.34
CA HIS A 159 -13.33 20.61 12.85
C HIS A 159 -12.23 21.33 12.06
N TYR A 160 -11.10 20.65 11.89
CA TYR A 160 -10.00 21.07 11.02
C TYR A 160 -10.16 20.52 9.60
N VAL A 161 -9.73 21.32 8.62
CA VAL A 161 -9.68 20.93 7.21
C VAL A 161 -8.24 21.10 6.71
N PRO A 162 -7.65 20.07 6.09
CA PRO A 162 -6.32 20.16 5.53
C PRO A 162 -6.34 20.84 4.16
N GLU A 163 -5.43 21.79 3.93
CA GLU A 163 -5.32 22.53 2.67
C GLU A 163 -3.86 22.72 2.27
N VAL A 164 -3.57 22.66 0.96
CA VAL A 164 -2.23 22.98 0.45
C VAL A 164 -1.97 24.48 0.59
N THR A 165 -0.93 24.84 1.34
CA THR A 165 -0.52 26.25 1.54
C THR A 165 0.70 26.64 0.73
N GLN A 166 1.59 25.67 0.42
CA GLN A 166 2.74 25.87 -0.46
C GLN A 166 2.96 24.62 -1.30
N HIS A 167 3.50 24.80 -2.49
CA HIS A 167 3.92 23.69 -3.34
C HIS A 167 5.19 24.04 -4.12
N PHE A 168 5.92 23.01 -4.51
CA PHE A 168 7.09 23.11 -5.37
C PHE A 168 7.08 21.95 -6.38
N PRO A 169 7.35 22.18 -7.68
CA PRO A 169 7.64 23.46 -8.32
C PRO A 169 6.46 24.45 -8.32
N LEU A 170 6.74 25.75 -8.39
CA LEU A 170 5.72 26.83 -8.35
C LEU A 170 4.91 26.95 -9.65
N LYS A 171 5.47 26.51 -10.78
CA LYS A 171 4.77 26.41 -12.06
C LYS A 171 4.74 24.93 -12.46
N LEU A 172 3.55 24.34 -12.51
CA LEU A 172 3.35 23.04 -13.14
C LEU A 172 3.38 23.23 -14.66
N GLU A 173 4.57 23.31 -15.26
CA GLU A 173 4.70 23.32 -16.72
C GLU A 173 4.69 21.87 -17.22
N ARG A 174 3.54 21.38 -17.74
CA ARG A 174 3.38 20.30 -18.75
C ARG A 174 1.90 20.05 -19.06
N SER A 175 1.63 19.47 -20.23
CA SER A 175 0.37 19.33 -21.00
C SER A 175 -1.01 19.35 -20.29
N PHE A 176 -2.04 19.83 -20.98
CA PHE A 176 -3.44 19.96 -20.49
C PHE A 176 -4.06 18.69 -19.85
N LYS A 177 -3.72 17.47 -20.31
CA LYS A 177 -4.21 16.22 -19.69
C LYS A 177 -3.54 15.95 -18.35
N PHE A 178 -2.23 16.18 -18.28
CA PHE A 178 -1.44 16.06 -17.05
C PHE A 178 -1.91 17.06 -15.99
N MET A 179 -2.30 18.29 -16.39
CA MET A 179 -2.80 19.29 -15.45
C MET A 179 -4.06 18.87 -14.69
N LYS A 180 -5.02 18.18 -15.34
CA LYS A 180 -6.27 17.79 -14.67
C LYS A 180 -6.05 16.70 -13.63
N GLU A 181 -5.30 15.66 -13.98
CA GLU A 181 -4.98 14.56 -13.05
C GLU A 181 -4.18 15.07 -11.84
N THR A 182 -3.21 15.96 -12.08
CA THR A 182 -2.46 16.57 -10.99
C THR A 182 -3.32 17.51 -10.14
N GLU A 183 -4.24 18.28 -10.73
CA GLU A 183 -5.16 19.13 -9.98
C GLU A 183 -6.09 18.32 -9.08
N ASP A 184 -6.66 17.22 -9.60
CA ASP A 184 -7.50 16.31 -8.82
C ASP A 184 -6.70 15.66 -7.68
N GLN A 185 -5.43 15.31 -7.93
CA GLN A 185 -4.52 14.80 -6.89
C GLN A 185 -4.22 15.82 -5.80
N LEU A 186 -3.94 17.07 -6.17
CA LEU A 186 -3.69 18.15 -5.21
C LEU A 186 -4.90 18.41 -4.29
N ARG A 187 -6.11 18.05 -4.72
CA ARG A 187 -7.32 18.12 -3.89
C ARG A 187 -7.45 16.97 -2.90
N ILE A 188 -6.99 15.76 -3.26
CA ILE A 188 -7.11 14.57 -2.38
C ILE A 188 -5.93 14.41 -1.42
N ILE A 189 -4.71 14.79 -1.83
CA ILE A 189 -3.48 14.61 -1.04
C ILE A 189 -3.61 15.19 0.39
N PRO A 190 -4.21 16.37 0.61
CA PRO A 190 -4.44 16.89 1.96
C PRO A 190 -5.19 15.93 2.89
N GLN A 191 -6.12 15.12 2.36
CA GLN A 191 -6.86 14.14 3.16
C GLN A 191 -5.99 12.93 3.55
N PHE A 192 -5.05 12.52 2.69
CA PHE A 192 -4.06 11.48 3.00
C PHE A 192 -2.99 11.95 3.98
N CYS A 193 -2.68 13.25 3.93
CA CYS A 193 -1.79 13.92 4.86
C CYS A 193 -2.36 14.00 6.28
N PHE A 194 -3.69 14.15 6.39
CA PHE A 194 -4.44 14.28 7.63
C PHE A 194 -5.72 13.44 7.62
N PRO A 195 -5.59 12.10 7.64
CA PRO A 195 -6.76 11.21 7.63
C PRO A 195 -7.61 11.39 8.91
N ASP A 196 -7.00 11.86 9.99
CA ASP A 196 -7.61 12.13 11.30
C ASP A 196 -7.99 13.61 11.52
N ALA A 197 -8.00 14.46 10.49
CA ALA A 197 -8.22 15.91 10.64
C ALA A 197 -9.49 16.28 11.44
N LYS A 198 -10.56 15.49 11.29
CA LYS A 198 -11.84 15.73 11.97
C LYS A 198 -11.79 15.45 13.47
N ASP A 199 -10.98 14.47 13.86
CA ASP A 199 -10.86 13.96 15.22
C ASP A 199 -9.66 14.57 15.96
N LEU A 200 -8.84 15.36 15.24
CA LEU A 200 -7.63 15.95 15.77
C LEU A 200 -7.95 16.95 16.88
N LYS A 201 -7.49 16.64 18.09
CA LYS A 201 -7.55 17.54 19.24
C LYS A 201 -6.33 18.46 19.24
N PRO A 202 -6.45 19.74 19.65
CA PRO A 202 -5.29 20.59 19.86
C PRO A 202 -4.38 19.94 20.90
N VAL A 203 -3.12 19.68 20.53
CA VAL A 203 -2.10 19.16 21.44
C VAL A 203 -1.00 20.22 21.54
N GLU A 204 -0.50 20.46 22.76
CA GLU A 204 0.61 21.39 22.99
C GLU A 204 1.93 20.86 22.41
N ASN A 205 2.11 19.54 22.40
CA ASN A 205 3.27 18.85 21.84
C ASN A 205 2.84 17.68 20.97
N TYR A 206 3.26 17.66 19.70
CA TYR A 206 3.10 16.52 18.81
C TYR A 206 4.49 16.04 18.37
N PRO A 207 4.90 14.80 18.71
CA PRO A 207 6.18 14.29 18.24
C PRO A 207 6.16 14.17 16.72
N SER A 208 7.24 14.61 16.06
CA SER A 208 7.41 14.49 14.61
C SER A 208 7.16 13.04 14.16
N GLU A 209 6.17 12.82 13.30
CA GLU A 209 5.77 11.50 12.82
C GLU A 209 6.01 11.40 11.32
N MET A 210 6.65 10.31 10.89
CA MET A 210 6.85 10.02 9.47
C MET A 210 6.01 8.81 9.06
N PHE A 211 5.31 8.94 7.94
CA PHE A 211 4.53 7.85 7.36
C PHE A 211 4.48 8.01 5.85
N SER A 212 3.98 7.02 5.12
CA SER A 212 3.75 7.16 3.69
C SER A 212 2.42 6.58 3.24
N PHE A 213 1.78 7.26 2.30
CA PHE A 213 0.58 6.77 1.61
C PHE A 213 0.93 6.41 0.17
N VAL A 214 0.02 5.71 -0.53
CA VAL A 214 0.17 5.38 -1.95
C VAL A 214 -1.05 5.87 -2.72
N LEU A 215 -0.81 6.57 -3.82
CA LEU A 215 -1.80 6.88 -4.85
C LEU A 215 -1.59 5.92 -6.01
N THR A 216 -2.68 5.39 -6.55
CA THR A 216 -2.65 4.51 -7.73
C THR A 216 -3.23 5.28 -8.92
N GLY A 217 -2.47 5.36 -10.01
CA GLY A 217 -2.89 5.97 -11.27
C GLY A 217 -3.85 5.05 -12.05
N GLU A 218 -4.47 5.61 -13.10
CA GLU A 218 -5.40 4.88 -13.98
C GLU A 218 -4.72 3.70 -14.69
N ASP A 219 -3.42 3.77 -14.90
CA ASP A 219 -2.59 2.72 -15.50
C ASP A 219 -2.11 1.64 -14.51
N GLY A 220 -2.50 1.76 -13.23
CA GLY A 220 -2.04 0.89 -12.15
C GLY A 220 -0.67 1.27 -11.58
N SER A 221 -0.03 2.34 -12.09
CA SER A 221 1.22 2.84 -11.51
C SER A 221 0.99 3.34 -10.08
N ARG A 222 1.97 3.10 -9.21
CA ARG A 222 1.94 3.56 -7.82
C ARG A 222 2.76 4.82 -7.69
N ARG A 223 2.31 5.76 -6.89
CA ARG A 223 3.07 6.94 -6.46
C ARG A 223 3.00 7.02 -4.95
N PHE A 224 4.16 7.01 -4.30
CA PHE A 224 4.26 7.04 -2.86
C PHE A 224 4.28 8.48 -2.39
N GLY A 225 3.48 8.84 -1.39
CA GLY A 225 3.54 10.14 -0.73
C GLY A 225 4.18 10.01 0.64
N TYR A 226 5.46 10.34 0.77
CA TYR A 226 6.13 10.40 2.08
C TYR A 226 5.67 11.63 2.83
N CYS A 227 5.23 11.49 4.08
CA CYS A 227 4.73 12.58 4.89
C CYS A 227 5.55 12.70 6.17
N ARG A 228 5.81 13.95 6.56
CA ARG A 228 6.33 14.30 7.88
C ARG A 228 5.33 15.19 8.60
N ARG A 229 4.63 14.73 9.62
CA ARG A 229 3.74 15.57 10.44
C ARG A 229 4.58 16.30 11.49
N LEU A 230 4.50 17.61 11.48
CA LEU A 230 5.20 18.52 12.41
C LEU A 230 4.18 19.31 13.21
N LEU A 231 4.46 19.65 14.47
CA LEU A 231 3.69 20.69 15.16
C LEU A 231 4.28 22.07 14.81
N VAL A 232 3.53 22.94 14.15
CA VAL A 232 3.92 24.35 14.00
C VAL A 232 2.73 25.26 14.25
N HIS A 233 2.67 25.90 15.42
CA HIS A 233 1.65 26.90 15.77
C HIS A 233 0.21 26.51 15.33
N PHE A 234 -0.25 25.32 15.73
CA PHE A 234 -1.57 24.73 15.39
C PHE A 234 -1.77 24.24 13.94
N ALA A 235 -0.78 24.36 13.06
CA ALA A 235 -0.78 23.73 11.74
C ALA A 235 0.16 22.53 11.74
N CYS A 236 -0.32 21.38 11.28
CA CYS A 236 0.58 20.30 10.91
C CYS A 236 0.99 20.45 9.45
N ILE A 237 2.28 20.26 9.14
CA ILE A 237 2.79 20.42 7.77
C ILE A 237 3.42 19.16 7.22
N PRO A 238 2.68 18.35 6.44
CA PRO A 238 3.21 17.21 5.72
C PRO A 238 3.84 17.68 4.43
N SER A 239 5.13 17.36 4.34
CA SER A 239 5.95 17.46 3.16
C SER A 239 5.79 16.21 2.30
N VAL A 240 4.96 16.22 1.25
CA VAL A 240 4.73 15.05 0.36
C VAL A 240 5.84 14.92 -0.68
N HIS A 241 6.45 13.74 -0.84
CA HIS A 241 7.41 13.46 -1.92
C HIS A 241 7.03 12.16 -2.64
N ILE A 242 7.27 12.12 -3.96
CA ILE A 242 7.02 10.95 -4.82
C ILE A 242 8.36 10.41 -5.35
N TYR A 243 8.89 9.40 -4.65
CA TYR A 243 10.14 8.63 -4.88
C TYR A 243 11.46 9.20 -4.31
N THR A 244 12.58 8.54 -4.62
CA THR A 244 13.48 7.77 -3.73
C THR A 244 14.47 8.56 -2.83
N THR A 245 14.75 8.04 -1.62
CA THR A 245 15.59 8.60 -0.50
C THR A 245 14.94 9.67 0.41
N CYS A 246 13.69 9.46 0.81
CA CYS A 246 12.88 10.52 1.39
C CYS A 246 13.08 10.86 2.90
N PRO A 247 13.37 9.92 3.84
CA PRO A 247 13.45 10.28 5.26
C PRO A 247 14.51 11.34 5.55
N LYS A 248 15.72 11.16 5.01
CA LYS A 248 16.82 12.12 5.14
C LYS A 248 16.51 13.48 4.51
N VAL A 249 15.83 13.50 3.37
CA VAL A 249 15.38 14.74 2.73
C VAL A 249 14.37 15.45 3.63
N LEU A 250 13.43 14.71 4.23
CA LEU A 250 12.43 15.26 5.15
C LEU A 250 13.04 15.77 6.46
N ASP A 251 14.01 15.06 7.02
CA ASP A 251 14.81 15.51 8.17
C ASP A 251 15.47 16.87 7.87
N GLU A 252 16.08 16.96 6.69
CA GLU A 252 16.80 18.15 6.26
C GLU A 252 15.85 19.31 5.94
N VAL A 253 14.67 19.03 5.37
CA VAL A 253 13.60 20.02 5.18
C VAL A 253 13.12 20.55 6.54
N GLU A 254 12.86 19.68 7.51
CA GLU A 254 12.45 20.05 8.86
C GLU A 254 13.49 20.96 9.52
N ARG A 255 14.77 20.56 9.47
CA ARG A 255 15.90 21.32 10.00
C ARG A 255 16.03 22.71 9.36
N ARG A 256 15.97 22.80 8.02
CA ARG A 256 16.05 24.08 7.30
C ARG A 256 14.87 24.99 7.58
N ARG A 257 13.67 24.41 7.65
CA ARG A 257 12.44 25.15 7.95
C ARG A 257 12.47 25.76 9.34
N ALA A 258 13.04 25.06 10.33
CA ALA A 258 13.21 25.58 11.69
C ALA A 258 14.10 26.83 11.74
N LEU A 259 15.04 26.98 10.80
CA LEU A 259 15.86 28.18 10.65
C LEU A 259 15.11 29.27 9.88
N SER A 260 14.61 28.95 8.68
CA SER A 260 13.77 29.84 7.88
C SER A 260 13.06 29.06 6.77
N PRO A 261 11.73 29.21 6.60
CA PRO A 261 10.99 28.57 5.51
C PRO A 261 11.54 28.88 4.12
N ALA A 262 12.18 30.04 3.92
CA ALA A 262 12.77 30.44 2.64
C ALA A 262 13.95 29.54 2.21
N LEU A 263 14.57 28.81 3.14
CA LEU A 263 15.71 27.92 2.87
C LEU A 263 15.30 26.58 2.25
N VAL A 264 14.02 26.23 2.32
CA VAL A 264 13.50 24.97 1.76
C VAL A 264 13.50 25.02 0.23
N GLN A 265 13.12 26.15 -0.39
CA GLN A 265 12.97 26.22 -1.85
C GLN A 265 14.30 26.02 -2.61
N PRO A 266 15.43 26.67 -2.24
CA PRO A 266 16.73 26.41 -2.88
C PRO A 266 17.19 24.96 -2.66
N PHE A 267 16.92 24.39 -1.49
CA PHE A 267 17.23 23.00 -1.19
C PHE A 267 16.44 22.04 -2.10
N MET A 268 15.12 22.19 -2.19
CA MET A 268 14.26 21.36 -3.06
C MET A 268 14.66 21.46 -4.53
N ARG A 269 15.09 22.64 -5.00
CA ARG A 269 15.63 22.79 -6.36
C ARG A 269 16.90 21.97 -6.56
N ALA A 270 17.84 22.01 -5.62
CA ALA A 270 19.06 21.21 -5.68
C ALA A 270 18.76 19.70 -5.69
N ILE A 271 17.73 19.25 -4.97
CA ILE A 271 17.26 17.85 -5.03
C ILE A 271 16.68 17.51 -6.42
N MET A 272 15.83 18.36 -7.01
CA MET A 272 15.24 18.08 -8.33
C MET A 272 16.28 18.05 -9.47
N GLU A 273 17.33 18.87 -9.35
CA GLU A 273 18.42 18.95 -10.32
C GLU A 273 19.47 17.84 -10.14
N ALA A 274 19.43 17.12 -9.01
CA ALA A 274 20.36 16.03 -8.74
C ALA A 274 20.09 14.82 -9.65
N PRO A 275 21.13 14.09 -10.07
CA PRO A 275 20.96 12.88 -10.87
C PRO A 275 20.24 11.81 -10.04
N PHE A 276 19.41 11.00 -10.69
CA PHE A 276 18.75 9.88 -10.03
C PHE A 276 19.80 8.83 -9.59
N PRO A 277 19.82 8.40 -8.32
CA PRO A 277 20.84 7.50 -7.79
C PRO A 277 20.70 6.09 -8.38
N ALA A 278 21.80 5.53 -8.86
CA ALA A 278 21.85 4.12 -9.23
C ALA A 278 21.73 3.23 -7.96
N PRO A 279 21.13 2.03 -8.04
CA PRO A 279 21.05 1.12 -6.90
C PRO A 279 22.41 0.86 -6.25
N GLY A 280 22.48 0.98 -4.93
CA GLY A 280 23.70 0.80 -4.13
C GLY A 280 24.76 1.89 -4.31
N ARG A 281 24.50 2.95 -5.10
CA ARG A 281 25.44 4.03 -5.36
C ARG A 281 24.93 5.34 -4.73
N PRO A 282 25.69 5.97 -3.82
CA PRO A 282 25.31 7.25 -3.26
C PRO A 282 25.48 8.37 -4.30
N ILE A 283 24.61 9.36 -4.23
CA ILE A 283 24.75 10.67 -4.87
C ILE A 283 25.01 11.71 -3.79
N THR A 284 25.70 12.78 -4.17
CA THR A 284 26.07 13.85 -3.25
C THR A 284 25.40 15.14 -3.68
N ILE A 285 24.67 15.75 -2.76
CA ILE A 285 23.94 17.01 -3.00
C ILE A 285 24.57 18.10 -2.16
N LYS A 286 25.07 19.14 -2.82
CA LYS A 286 25.71 20.29 -2.18
C LYS A 286 24.72 21.44 -2.10
N THR A 287 24.48 21.93 -0.90
CA THR A 287 23.51 23.00 -0.66
C THR A 287 24.12 24.02 0.29
N PHE A 288 23.78 25.28 0.11
CA PHE A 288 24.23 26.33 1.02
C PHE A 288 23.22 26.49 2.17
N LEU A 289 23.74 26.66 3.38
CA LEU A 289 22.98 27.04 4.56
C LEU A 289 23.63 28.28 5.20
N PRO A 290 22.88 29.38 5.41
CA PRO A 290 23.40 30.54 6.12
C PRO A 290 23.93 30.15 7.52
N GLY A 291 25.13 30.60 7.86
CA GLY A 291 25.80 30.28 9.12
C GLY A 291 26.70 29.04 9.06
N SER A 292 26.29 27.96 8.38
CA SER A 292 27.09 26.73 8.22
C SER A 292 27.93 26.69 6.94
N GLY A 293 27.59 27.48 5.92
CA GLY A 293 28.27 27.47 4.62
C GLY A 293 27.73 26.37 3.69
N THR A 294 28.61 25.76 2.90
CA THR A 294 28.23 24.66 1.98
C THR A 294 28.16 23.36 2.73
N GLU A 295 26.96 22.79 2.84
CA GLU A 295 26.71 21.48 3.42
C GLU A 295 26.53 20.42 2.33
N VAL A 296 26.90 19.19 2.68
CA VAL A 296 26.89 18.04 1.77
C VAL A 296 25.97 16.98 2.33
N MET A 297 24.96 16.59 1.56
CA MET A 297 24.04 15.51 1.90
C MET A 297 24.22 14.35 0.94
N GLU A 298 24.37 13.14 1.47
CA GLU A 298 24.43 11.91 0.67
C GLU A 298 23.10 11.19 0.66
N LEU A 299 22.60 10.92 -0.54
CA LEU A 299 21.42 10.10 -0.78
C LEU A 299 21.85 8.80 -1.45
N CYS A 300 21.38 7.66 -0.96
CA CYS A 300 21.71 6.36 -1.52
C CYS A 300 20.44 5.56 -1.73
N ARG A 301 20.25 5.05 -2.95
CA ARG A 301 19.21 4.06 -3.24
C ARG A 301 19.71 2.70 -2.74
N PRO A 302 18.93 1.93 -1.95
CA PRO A 302 19.31 0.58 -1.57
C PRO A 302 19.64 -0.29 -2.79
N SER A 303 20.55 -1.25 -2.61
CA SER A 303 20.87 -2.21 -3.68
C SER A 303 19.66 -3.01 -4.11
N ASP A 304 18.76 -3.32 -3.17
CA ASP A 304 17.45 -3.87 -3.44
C ASP A 304 16.37 -2.79 -3.30
N SER A 305 15.88 -2.26 -4.42
CA SER A 305 14.88 -1.20 -4.40
C SER A 305 13.53 -1.62 -3.83
N ARG A 306 13.25 -2.93 -3.70
CA ARG A 306 12.01 -3.41 -3.05
C ARG A 306 11.98 -3.06 -1.57
N LEU A 307 13.15 -2.93 -0.95
CA LEU A 307 13.30 -2.70 0.48
C LEU A 307 13.41 -1.20 0.83
N GLU A 308 13.20 -0.31 -0.12
CA GLU A 308 13.44 1.12 0.09
C GLU A 308 12.53 1.77 1.15
N HIS A 309 11.32 1.24 1.32
CA HIS A 309 10.31 1.77 2.24
C HIS A 309 9.93 0.75 3.32
N VAL A 310 10.77 -0.26 3.50
CA VAL A 310 10.47 -1.45 4.29
C VAL A 310 11.27 -1.43 5.57
N ASP A 311 10.55 -1.40 6.69
CA ASP A 311 11.09 -1.62 8.02
C ASP A 311 10.41 -2.84 8.64
N PHE A 312 11.14 -3.96 8.66
CA PHE A 312 10.63 -5.19 9.25
C PHE A 312 10.63 -5.16 10.79
N GLU A 313 11.41 -4.30 11.44
CA GLU A 313 11.39 -4.20 12.91
C GLU A 313 10.02 -3.75 13.41
N CYS A 314 9.43 -2.76 12.75
CA CYS A 314 8.07 -2.33 13.05
C CYS A 314 7.07 -3.49 12.91
N LEU A 315 7.15 -4.25 11.81
CA LEU A 315 6.26 -5.38 11.55
C LEU A 315 6.34 -6.44 12.66
N PHE A 316 7.55 -6.86 13.04
CA PHE A 316 7.76 -7.87 14.07
C PHE A 316 7.50 -7.36 15.50
N SER A 317 7.47 -6.05 15.70
CA SER A 317 7.07 -5.44 16.96
C SER A 317 5.55 -5.39 17.11
N CYS A 318 4.80 -5.36 16.00
CA CYS A 318 3.34 -5.29 15.99
C CYS A 318 2.66 -6.65 15.85
N LEU A 319 3.27 -7.60 15.13
CA LEU A 319 2.66 -8.90 14.84
C LEU A 319 3.50 -10.05 15.37
N SER A 320 2.85 -10.95 16.12
CA SER A 320 3.41 -12.27 16.37
C SER A 320 3.62 -13.05 15.06
N LEU A 321 4.56 -14.00 15.06
CA LEU A 321 4.88 -14.78 13.86
C LEU A 321 3.66 -15.54 13.34
N ARG A 322 2.84 -16.11 14.22
CA ARG A 322 1.60 -16.79 13.84
C ARG A 322 0.67 -15.86 13.06
N LEU A 323 0.40 -14.67 13.59
CA LEU A 323 -0.50 -13.72 12.92
C LEU A 323 0.10 -13.20 11.62
N LEU A 324 1.41 -12.93 11.60
CA LEU A 324 2.11 -12.54 10.38
C LEU A 324 1.96 -13.60 9.28
N LEU A 325 2.07 -14.88 9.62
CA LEU A 325 1.94 -15.98 8.66
C LEU A 325 0.50 -16.19 8.20
N GLY A 326 -0.49 -16.00 9.08
CA GLY A 326 -1.91 -15.98 8.70
C GLY A 326 -2.24 -14.83 7.74
N VAL A 327 -1.66 -13.64 7.98
CA VAL A 327 -1.74 -12.49 7.06
C VAL A 327 -1.05 -12.81 5.74
N PHE A 328 0.18 -13.32 5.78
CA PHE A 328 0.95 -13.68 4.59
C PHE A 328 0.20 -14.71 3.72
N GLY A 329 -0.33 -15.78 4.32
CA GLY A 329 -1.16 -16.76 3.62
C GLY A 329 -2.40 -16.13 3.00
N SER A 330 -3.08 -15.26 3.74
CA SER A 330 -4.26 -14.52 3.23
C SER A 330 -3.92 -13.63 2.03
N LEU A 331 -2.76 -12.97 2.04
CA LEU A 331 -2.29 -12.17 0.92
C LEU A 331 -1.89 -13.03 -0.28
N LEU A 332 -1.25 -14.19 -0.07
CA LEU A 332 -0.97 -15.14 -1.16
C LEU A 332 -2.24 -15.60 -1.86
N LEU A 333 -3.36 -15.67 -1.14
CA LEU A 333 -4.68 -15.98 -1.68
C LEU A 333 -5.46 -14.74 -2.15
N GLU A 334 -4.82 -13.57 -2.29
CA GLU A 334 -5.47 -12.34 -2.74
C GLU A 334 -6.78 -12.06 -1.97
N ARG A 335 -6.71 -12.13 -0.64
CA ARG A 335 -7.83 -11.77 0.23
C ARG A 335 -7.89 -10.26 0.47
N ARG A 336 -9.03 -9.82 1.00
CA ARG A 336 -9.27 -8.45 1.45
C ARG A 336 -8.73 -8.31 2.87
N VAL A 337 -7.68 -7.51 3.05
CA VAL A 337 -7.00 -7.35 4.33
C VAL A 337 -7.01 -5.88 4.74
N ILE A 338 -7.49 -5.62 5.96
CA ILE A 338 -7.45 -4.32 6.62
C ILE A 338 -6.48 -4.39 7.80
N PHE A 339 -5.50 -3.50 7.83
CA PHE A 339 -4.68 -3.24 9.00
C PHE A 339 -5.23 -2.04 9.78
N THR A 340 -5.19 -2.11 11.11
CA THR A 340 -5.58 -0.99 11.97
C THR A 340 -4.51 -0.68 13.00
N ALA A 341 -4.21 0.61 13.19
CA ALA A 341 -3.29 1.09 14.21
C ALA A 341 -3.63 2.52 14.64
N ASP A 342 -3.14 2.93 15.80
CA ASP A 342 -3.31 4.31 16.30
C ASP A 342 -2.35 5.30 15.64
N LYS A 343 -1.22 4.81 15.11
CA LYS A 343 -0.15 5.62 14.50
C LYS A 343 -0.07 5.36 13.00
N LEU A 344 0.07 6.43 12.22
CA LEU A 344 0.21 6.36 10.76
C LEU A 344 1.55 5.75 10.37
N SER A 345 2.61 6.02 11.13
CA SER A 345 3.93 5.42 10.93
C SER A 345 3.86 3.89 10.96
N THR A 346 3.33 3.34 12.06
CA THR A 346 3.13 1.89 12.25
C THR A 346 2.29 1.29 11.13
N LEU A 347 1.17 1.94 10.81
CA LEU A 347 0.23 1.47 9.80
C LEU A 347 0.87 1.36 8.41
N SER A 348 1.52 2.44 7.96
CA SER A 348 2.18 2.47 6.65
C SER A 348 3.39 1.52 6.59
N GLN A 349 4.24 1.49 7.62
CA GLN A 349 5.41 0.61 7.68
C GLN A 349 5.01 -0.87 7.64
N CYS A 350 4.00 -1.28 8.42
CA CYS A 350 3.53 -2.67 8.40
C CYS A 350 2.93 -3.05 7.03
N CYS A 351 2.13 -2.17 6.42
CA CYS A 351 1.59 -2.37 5.07
C CYS A 351 2.71 -2.58 4.03
N HIS A 352 3.73 -1.72 4.00
CA HIS A 352 4.84 -1.85 3.05
C HIS A 352 5.66 -3.11 3.31
N ALA A 353 5.89 -3.45 4.58
CA ALA A 353 6.63 -4.64 4.96
C ALA A 353 5.93 -5.92 4.49
N VAL A 354 4.62 -6.10 4.74
CA VAL A 354 3.90 -7.30 4.29
C VAL A 354 3.85 -7.42 2.77
N VAL A 355 3.74 -6.31 2.04
CA VAL A 355 3.79 -6.32 0.57
C VAL A 355 5.17 -6.77 0.08
N ALA A 356 6.26 -6.33 0.74
CA ALA A 356 7.61 -6.74 0.38
C ALA A 356 7.88 -8.25 0.60
N LEU A 357 7.16 -8.88 1.54
CA LEU A 357 7.23 -10.32 1.79
C LEU A 357 6.67 -11.16 0.63
N LEU A 358 5.88 -10.57 -0.28
CA LEU A 358 5.28 -11.29 -1.42
C LEU A 358 6.26 -11.53 -2.57
N TYR A 359 7.43 -10.90 -2.59
CA TYR A 359 8.43 -11.07 -3.64
C TYR A 359 8.86 -12.55 -3.78
N PRO A 360 8.85 -13.13 -4.99
CA PRO A 360 8.94 -12.47 -6.31
C PRO A 360 7.62 -12.02 -6.93
N PHE A 361 6.50 -12.23 -6.25
CA PHE A 361 5.19 -11.79 -6.71
C PHE A 361 4.97 -10.31 -6.36
N THR A 362 4.24 -9.62 -7.22
CA THR A 362 3.88 -8.22 -7.01
C THR A 362 2.38 -8.14 -6.80
N TRP A 363 1.94 -7.58 -5.68
CA TRP A 363 0.53 -7.31 -5.42
C TRP A 363 -0.04 -6.42 -6.53
N GLN A 364 -1.15 -6.80 -7.16
CA GLN A 364 -1.73 -6.08 -8.31
C GLN A 364 -3.01 -5.32 -7.99
N HIS A 365 -3.62 -5.64 -6.87
CA HIS A 365 -4.92 -5.09 -6.52
C HIS A 365 -4.78 -3.77 -5.76
N THR A 366 -5.90 -3.24 -5.30
CA THR A 366 -5.95 -1.99 -4.52
C THR A 366 -4.99 -2.06 -3.33
N TYR A 367 -4.14 -1.04 -3.21
CA TYR A 367 -3.17 -0.90 -2.13
C TYR A 367 -3.18 0.52 -1.59
N ILE A 368 -3.70 0.68 -0.37
CA ILE A 368 -3.85 1.98 0.29
C ILE A 368 -3.34 1.86 1.73
N PRO A 369 -2.05 2.09 2.00
CA PRO A 369 -1.46 1.94 3.34
C PRO A 369 -2.08 2.85 4.40
N VAL A 370 -2.67 3.96 3.97
CA VAL A 370 -3.34 4.95 4.82
C VAL A 370 -4.57 5.41 4.08
N LEU A 371 -5.75 4.94 4.50
CA LEU A 371 -7.04 5.30 3.91
C LEU A 371 -7.71 6.41 4.73
N PRO A 372 -7.99 7.58 4.12
CA PRO A 372 -8.78 8.62 4.76
C PRO A 372 -10.22 8.14 5.03
N PRO A 373 -10.84 8.52 6.17
CA PRO A 373 -12.23 8.16 6.49
C PRO A 373 -13.25 8.64 5.44
N ALA A 374 -12.95 9.74 4.73
CA ALA A 374 -13.80 10.23 3.64
C ALA A 374 -13.89 9.28 2.45
N MET A 375 -13.01 8.27 2.37
CA MET A 375 -12.95 7.28 1.31
C MET A 375 -13.22 5.87 1.85
N LEU A 376 -13.78 5.74 3.06
CA LEU A 376 -13.94 4.46 3.75
C LEU A 376 -14.73 3.45 2.91
N ASP A 377 -15.76 3.89 2.19
CA ASP A 377 -16.63 3.04 1.35
C ASP A 377 -15.89 2.12 0.37
N ILE A 378 -14.64 2.45 0.01
CA ILE A 378 -13.82 1.60 -0.87
C ILE A 378 -13.64 0.17 -0.32
N VAL A 379 -13.67 -0.02 1.01
CA VAL A 379 -13.51 -1.35 1.63
C VAL A 379 -14.68 -2.30 1.34
N CYS A 380 -15.81 -1.77 0.82
CA CYS A 380 -16.95 -2.57 0.39
C CYS A 380 -16.76 -3.18 -1.00
N THR A 381 -15.64 -2.90 -1.68
CA THR A 381 -15.34 -3.52 -2.98
C THR A 381 -15.22 -5.05 -2.86
N PRO A 382 -15.75 -5.82 -3.83
CA PRO A 382 -15.58 -7.26 -3.85
C PRO A 382 -14.16 -7.69 -4.29
N THR A 383 -13.37 -6.77 -4.86
CA THR A 383 -12.01 -7.06 -5.33
C THR A 383 -11.03 -7.17 -4.15
N PRO A 384 -9.94 -7.94 -4.27
CA PRO A 384 -8.90 -7.98 -3.26
C PRO A 384 -8.33 -6.59 -2.97
N PHE A 385 -7.89 -6.36 -1.74
CA PHE A 385 -7.22 -5.13 -1.37
C PHE A 385 -6.36 -5.30 -0.13
N ILE A 386 -5.38 -4.41 0.01
CA ILE A 386 -4.66 -4.17 1.26
C ILE A 386 -4.91 -2.71 1.64
N VAL A 387 -5.55 -2.50 2.78
CA VAL A 387 -5.93 -1.17 3.27
C VAL A 387 -5.43 -0.99 4.69
N GLY A 388 -4.85 0.18 4.99
CA GLY A 388 -4.57 0.60 6.36
C GLY A 388 -5.56 1.66 6.82
N LEU A 389 -6.12 1.48 8.01
CA LEU A 389 -7.06 2.39 8.65
C LEU A 389 -6.57 2.81 10.03
N LEU A 390 -6.78 4.07 10.40
CA LEU A 390 -6.58 4.48 11.79
C LEU A 390 -7.63 3.81 12.69
N SER A 391 -7.25 3.45 13.91
CA SER A 391 -8.18 2.83 14.87
C SER A 391 -9.40 3.72 15.16
N SER A 392 -9.28 5.05 15.04
CA SER A 392 -10.41 5.98 15.18
C SER A 392 -11.51 5.77 14.14
N SER A 393 -11.20 5.13 13.00
CA SER A 393 -12.15 4.80 11.95
C SER A 393 -12.87 3.45 12.17
N LEU A 394 -12.47 2.66 13.17
CA LEU A 394 -13.09 1.36 13.46
C LEU A 394 -14.61 1.41 13.69
N PRO A 395 -15.18 2.40 14.42
CA PRO A 395 -16.62 2.50 14.58
C PRO A 395 -17.36 2.63 13.24
N GLN A 396 -16.87 3.48 12.34
CA GLN A 396 -17.45 3.63 11.01
C GLN A 396 -17.30 2.36 10.17
N LEU A 397 -16.17 1.64 10.32
CA LEU A 397 -15.93 0.37 9.64
C LEU A 397 -16.96 -0.69 10.06
N THR A 398 -17.38 -0.71 11.33
CA THR A 398 -18.37 -1.69 11.82
C THR A 398 -19.78 -1.47 11.29
N GLU A 399 -20.09 -0.27 10.79
CA GLU A 399 -21.40 0.06 10.18
C GLU A 399 -21.49 -0.40 8.71
N LEU A 400 -20.36 -0.74 8.08
CA LEU A 400 -20.30 -1.13 6.68
C LEU A 400 -20.61 -2.62 6.46
N PRO A 401 -21.23 -2.99 5.33
CA PRO A 401 -21.53 -4.37 4.97
C PRO A 401 -20.26 -5.09 4.47
N LEU A 402 -19.36 -5.40 5.40
CA LEU A 402 -18.12 -6.11 5.10
C LEU A 402 -18.36 -7.62 5.06
N GLU A 403 -18.03 -8.24 3.93
CA GLU A 403 -18.04 -9.70 3.76
C GLU A 403 -16.64 -10.19 3.44
N GLU A 404 -16.22 -11.29 4.06
CA GLU A 404 -14.92 -11.95 3.87
C GLU A 404 -13.69 -11.01 3.90
N VAL A 405 -13.57 -10.20 4.95
CA VAL A 405 -12.43 -9.29 5.17
C VAL A 405 -11.69 -9.71 6.43
N LEU A 406 -10.37 -9.90 6.31
CA LEU A 406 -9.46 -10.07 7.46
C LEU A 406 -9.13 -8.70 8.03
N VAL A 407 -9.44 -8.46 9.31
CA VAL A 407 -9.13 -7.20 10.00
C VAL A 407 -8.09 -7.46 11.09
N VAL A 408 -6.94 -6.82 10.94
CA VAL A 408 -5.73 -7.03 11.75
C VAL A 408 -5.45 -5.80 12.61
N ASP A 409 -5.50 -5.97 13.92
CA ASP A 409 -5.15 -4.94 14.90
C ASP A 409 -3.66 -5.02 15.22
N LEU A 410 -2.89 -4.08 14.66
CA LEU A 410 -1.45 -3.96 14.84
C LEU A 410 -1.08 -3.45 16.24
N GLY A 411 -1.98 -2.75 16.92
CA GLY A 411 -1.74 -2.18 18.25
C GLY A 411 -1.78 -3.24 19.35
N ASN A 412 -2.70 -4.22 19.22
CA ASN A 412 -2.89 -5.29 20.20
C ASN A 412 -2.44 -6.67 19.70
N SER A 413 -1.85 -6.76 18.51
CA SER A 413 -1.41 -8.02 17.88
C SER A 413 -2.52 -9.08 17.87
N ARG A 414 -3.63 -8.81 17.19
CA ARG A 414 -4.76 -9.76 17.08
C ARG A 414 -5.58 -9.58 15.81
N PHE A 415 -6.40 -10.56 15.47
CA PHE A 415 -7.45 -10.40 14.47
C PHE A 415 -8.74 -9.90 15.13
N LEU A 416 -9.29 -8.80 14.61
CA LEU A 416 -10.62 -8.30 14.98
C LEU A 416 -11.73 -9.03 14.22
N ARG A 417 -11.39 -9.51 13.02
CA ARG A 417 -12.23 -10.33 12.16
C ARG A 417 -11.34 -11.27 11.37
N GLN A 418 -11.72 -12.54 11.29
CA GLN A 418 -10.98 -13.61 10.61
C GLN A 418 -11.94 -14.46 9.76
N LEU A 419 -11.38 -15.33 8.93
CA LEU A 419 -12.10 -16.25 8.04
C LEU A 419 -12.01 -17.72 8.50
N ASP A 420 -11.40 -17.94 9.66
CA ASP A 420 -11.30 -19.21 10.38
C ASP A 420 -10.55 -20.32 9.62
N ASP A 421 -9.68 -19.95 8.68
CA ASP A 421 -8.84 -20.89 7.93
C ASP A 421 -7.38 -20.41 7.79
N GLU A 422 -7.02 -19.25 8.36
CA GLU A 422 -5.72 -18.60 8.21
C GLU A 422 -4.54 -19.49 8.60
N ASP A 423 -4.69 -20.28 9.67
CA ASP A 423 -3.66 -21.20 10.18
C ASP A 423 -3.46 -22.43 9.27
N THR A 424 -4.34 -22.66 8.30
CA THR A 424 -4.31 -23.85 7.41
C THR A 424 -3.92 -23.53 5.96
N ILE A 425 -3.77 -22.24 5.63
CA ILE A 425 -3.48 -21.82 4.26
C ILE A 425 -2.11 -22.32 3.80
N LEU A 426 -1.06 -22.10 4.59
CA LEU A 426 0.30 -22.38 4.18
C LEU A 426 0.64 -23.87 4.30
N PRO A 427 1.48 -24.44 3.40
CA PRO A 427 1.96 -25.79 3.57
C PRO A 427 2.77 -25.95 4.88
N SER A 428 2.31 -26.80 5.79
CA SER A 428 2.81 -26.88 7.18
C SER A 428 4.33 -27.04 7.30
N LYS A 429 4.97 -27.80 6.40
CA LYS A 429 6.43 -27.95 6.37
C LYS A 429 7.16 -26.66 5.99
N LEU A 430 6.62 -25.92 5.02
CA LEU A 430 7.20 -24.63 4.61
C LEU A 430 6.96 -23.57 5.68
N GLN A 431 5.78 -23.58 6.28
CA GLN A 431 5.44 -22.68 7.38
C GLN A 431 6.38 -22.91 8.57
N SER A 432 6.50 -24.14 9.06
CA SER A 432 7.39 -24.46 10.19
C SER A 432 8.86 -24.11 9.92
N ALA A 433 9.32 -24.36 8.68
CA ALA A 433 10.67 -23.97 8.26
C ALA A 433 10.84 -22.44 8.31
N LEU A 434 9.89 -21.70 7.75
CA LEU A 434 9.89 -20.23 7.75
C LEU A 434 9.84 -19.68 9.18
N GLU A 435 8.96 -20.20 10.04
CA GLU A 435 8.87 -19.85 11.47
C GLU A 435 10.22 -20.00 12.16
N THR A 436 10.88 -21.16 12.01
CA THR A 436 12.18 -21.43 12.62
C THR A 436 13.24 -20.37 12.25
N VAL A 437 13.25 -19.93 10.98
CA VAL A 437 14.20 -18.92 10.51
C VAL A 437 13.84 -17.54 11.01
N LEU A 438 12.55 -17.20 11.01
CA LEU A 438 12.09 -15.91 11.50
C LEU A 438 12.25 -15.79 13.02
N GLU A 439 12.11 -16.86 13.80
CA GLU A 439 12.41 -16.85 15.24
C GLU A 439 13.87 -16.46 15.52
N ARG A 440 14.79 -16.99 14.71
CA ARG A 440 16.24 -16.73 14.81
C ARG A 440 16.72 -15.51 14.02
N ARG A 441 15.80 -14.69 13.50
CA ARG A 441 16.13 -13.56 12.59
C ARG A 441 17.17 -12.58 13.14
N ARG A 442 17.13 -12.29 14.44
CA ARG A 442 18.08 -11.35 15.09
C ARG A 442 19.47 -11.95 15.21
N GLU A 443 19.57 -13.22 15.61
CA GLU A 443 20.84 -13.96 15.67
C GLU A 443 21.51 -13.98 14.30
N LEU A 444 20.75 -14.39 13.27
CA LEU A 444 21.23 -14.47 11.89
C LEU A 444 21.62 -13.11 11.29
N ALA A 445 20.96 -12.02 11.73
CA ALA A 445 21.34 -10.66 11.33
C ALA A 445 22.66 -10.25 11.99
N SER A 446 22.83 -10.54 13.29
CA SER A 446 24.04 -10.24 14.04
C SER A 446 25.26 -11.03 13.56
N GLU A 447 25.10 -12.30 13.16
CA GLU A 447 26.18 -13.12 12.61
C GLU A 447 26.75 -12.56 11.28
N ARG A 448 25.94 -11.77 10.55
CA ARG A 448 26.33 -11.11 9.30
C ARG A 448 26.95 -9.73 9.51
N GLY A 449 26.79 -9.14 10.69
CA GLY A 449 27.28 -7.80 11.02
C GLY A 449 28.62 -7.85 11.73
N GLY A 450 29.63 -7.16 11.19
CA GLY A 450 30.80 -6.75 11.97
C GLY A 450 30.58 -5.34 12.50
N ASP A 451 30.58 -5.17 13.83
CA ASP A 451 30.77 -3.94 14.67
C ASP A 451 30.45 -2.54 14.07
N GLY A 452 29.43 -2.42 13.20
CA GLY A 452 29.03 -1.19 12.52
C GLY A 452 27.70 -0.62 13.05
N PRO A 453 27.56 0.71 13.24
CA PRO A 453 26.42 1.29 13.95
C PRO A 453 25.11 1.43 13.14
N ASN A 454 24.86 0.58 12.12
CA ASN A 454 23.65 0.65 11.29
C ASN A 454 23.06 -0.75 11.00
N ASP A 455 22.52 -1.37 12.05
CA ASP A 455 22.13 -2.79 12.16
C ASP A 455 20.84 -3.18 11.39
N SER A 456 20.02 -2.21 10.98
CA SER A 456 18.69 -2.47 10.38
C SER A 456 18.74 -3.11 8.98
N GLY A 457 19.82 -2.88 8.21
CA GLY A 457 19.95 -3.43 6.86
C GLY A 457 20.15 -4.95 6.84
N HIS A 458 20.76 -5.51 7.89
CA HIS A 458 21.02 -6.95 7.99
C HIS A 458 19.75 -7.74 8.26
N LEU A 459 18.88 -7.24 9.16
CA LEU A 459 17.58 -7.87 9.41
C LEU A 459 16.74 -7.95 8.15
N SER A 460 16.62 -6.85 7.41
CA SER A 460 15.82 -6.82 6.17
C SER A 460 16.33 -7.81 5.13
N THR A 461 17.64 -8.01 5.07
CA THR A 461 18.25 -9.02 4.21
C THR A 461 17.89 -10.44 4.65
N VAL A 462 18.00 -10.75 5.94
CA VAL A 462 17.66 -12.08 6.49
C VAL A 462 16.18 -12.42 6.27
N VAL A 463 15.30 -11.46 6.54
CA VAL A 463 13.85 -11.63 6.36
C VAL A 463 13.53 -11.80 4.89
N SER A 464 14.03 -10.92 4.01
CA SER A 464 13.81 -11.06 2.56
C SER A 464 14.31 -12.41 2.03
N GLU A 465 15.49 -12.87 2.48
CA GLU A 465 16.06 -14.15 2.07
C GLU A 465 15.19 -15.34 2.54
N ALA A 466 14.63 -15.29 3.76
CA ALA A 466 13.76 -16.33 4.27
C ALA A 466 12.50 -16.51 3.41
N PHE A 467 11.84 -15.41 3.04
CA PHE A 467 10.66 -15.44 2.18
C PHE A 467 10.99 -15.80 0.73
N VAL A 468 12.12 -15.35 0.18
CA VAL A 468 12.59 -15.81 -1.14
C VAL A 468 12.76 -17.32 -1.16
N ARG A 469 13.34 -17.91 -0.11
CA ARG A 469 13.51 -19.37 -0.01
C ARG A 469 12.20 -20.12 0.10
N PHE A 470 11.22 -19.55 0.81
CA PHE A 470 9.86 -20.08 0.82
C PHE A 470 9.31 -20.21 -0.61
N PHE A 471 9.46 -19.16 -1.43
CA PHE A 471 9.01 -19.19 -2.82
C PHE A 471 9.88 -20.05 -3.73
N VAL A 472 11.18 -20.15 -3.50
CA VAL A 472 12.05 -21.06 -4.25
C VAL A 472 11.57 -22.50 -4.05
N GLU A 473 11.32 -22.92 -2.81
CA GLU A 473 10.82 -24.28 -2.57
C GLU A 473 9.43 -24.50 -3.16
N LEU A 474 8.60 -23.46 -3.22
CA LEU A 474 7.24 -23.54 -3.72
C LEU A 474 7.14 -23.57 -5.26
N VAL A 475 7.89 -22.71 -5.96
CA VAL A 475 7.69 -22.46 -7.40
C VAL A 475 8.94 -22.52 -8.26
N SER A 476 10.15 -22.73 -7.73
CA SER A 476 11.40 -22.63 -8.53
C SER A 476 11.51 -23.59 -9.70
N HIS A 477 10.76 -24.69 -9.72
CA HIS A 477 10.72 -25.64 -10.84
C HIS A 477 9.92 -25.13 -12.04
N TYR A 478 9.28 -23.96 -11.96
CA TYR A 478 8.48 -23.37 -13.05
C TYR A 478 9.18 -23.36 -14.43
N PRO A 479 10.51 -23.12 -14.56
CA PRO A 479 11.14 -23.03 -15.88
C PRO A 479 11.03 -24.34 -16.67
N LEU A 480 10.97 -25.48 -15.99
CA LEU A 480 10.84 -26.81 -16.58
C LEU A 480 9.48 -27.05 -17.24
N PHE A 481 8.49 -26.21 -16.92
CA PHE A 481 7.10 -26.36 -17.37
C PHE A 481 6.66 -25.28 -18.35
N ILE A 482 7.56 -24.37 -18.75
CA ILE A 482 7.27 -23.45 -19.84
C ILE A 482 7.80 -24.09 -21.14
N THR A 483 6.92 -24.54 -22.03
CA THR A 483 7.34 -25.15 -23.30
C THR A 483 7.56 -24.10 -24.40
N GLN A 484 8.67 -24.26 -25.13
CA GLN A 484 8.84 -23.68 -26.45
C GLN A 484 8.36 -24.70 -27.48
N ARG A 485 7.44 -24.33 -28.38
CA ARG A 485 7.27 -25.07 -29.62
C ARG A 485 8.22 -24.49 -30.65
N GLU A 486 9.10 -25.33 -31.19
CA GLU A 486 9.99 -24.94 -32.28
C GLU A 486 9.19 -24.41 -33.47
N VAL A 487 9.75 -23.38 -34.10
CA VAL A 487 9.06 -22.54 -35.08
C VAL A 487 9.04 -23.25 -36.44
N GLU A 488 7.87 -23.74 -36.85
CA GLU A 488 7.57 -23.93 -38.28
C GLU A 488 7.05 -22.60 -38.86
N ALA A 489 8.01 -21.77 -39.28
CA ALA A 489 8.00 -20.68 -40.27
C ALA A 489 6.76 -19.77 -40.56
N SER A 490 5.64 -19.78 -39.83
CA SER A 490 4.47 -18.98 -40.23
C SER A 490 3.61 -18.34 -39.13
N SER A 491 3.93 -18.52 -37.84
CA SER A 491 3.33 -17.69 -36.77
C SER A 491 4.15 -17.78 -35.48
N PRO A 492 4.44 -16.67 -34.77
CA PRO A 492 5.00 -16.73 -33.42
C PRO A 492 3.91 -17.25 -32.48
N ILE A 493 3.89 -18.56 -32.21
CA ILE A 493 3.02 -19.12 -31.17
C ILE A 493 3.66 -18.76 -29.82
N PRO A 494 2.93 -18.10 -28.90
CA PRO A 494 3.48 -17.75 -27.59
C PRO A 494 3.87 -19.01 -26.81
N SER A 495 4.96 -18.93 -26.03
CA SER A 495 5.32 -19.96 -25.06
C SER A 495 4.16 -20.21 -24.11
N SER A 496 3.93 -21.47 -23.74
CA SER A 496 2.82 -21.85 -22.87
C SER A 496 3.29 -22.56 -21.61
N PHE A 497 2.78 -22.13 -20.46
CA PHE A 497 3.01 -22.76 -19.16
C PHE A 497 2.10 -23.97 -18.94
N GLN A 498 2.71 -25.12 -18.70
CA GLN A 498 2.03 -26.39 -18.41
C GLN A 498 1.57 -26.45 -16.95
N ARG A 499 0.46 -25.77 -16.67
CA ARG A 499 -0.11 -25.59 -15.33
C ARG A 499 -0.26 -26.89 -14.54
N GLU A 500 -0.92 -27.91 -15.11
CA GLU A 500 -1.19 -29.15 -14.39
C GLU A 500 0.07 -29.99 -14.18
N SER A 501 0.98 -30.01 -15.15
CA SER A 501 2.27 -30.70 -15.05
C SER A 501 3.13 -30.10 -13.93
N PHE A 502 3.19 -28.77 -13.85
CA PHE A 502 3.90 -28.04 -12.79
C PHE A 502 3.35 -28.36 -11.40
N ARG A 503 2.04 -28.43 -11.25
CA ARG A 503 1.40 -28.82 -9.99
C ARG A 503 1.69 -30.29 -9.64
N LYS A 504 1.53 -31.19 -10.61
CA LYS A 504 1.68 -32.65 -10.42
C LYS A 504 3.12 -33.07 -10.13
N SER A 505 4.14 -32.30 -10.53
CA SER A 505 5.54 -32.61 -10.25
C SER A 505 5.93 -32.45 -8.79
N VAL A 506 5.12 -31.77 -7.98
CA VAL A 506 5.34 -31.62 -6.53
C VAL A 506 4.83 -32.86 -5.80
N SER A 507 5.71 -33.53 -5.04
CA SER A 507 5.35 -34.77 -4.33
C SER A 507 4.42 -34.53 -3.13
N SER A 508 4.64 -33.42 -2.41
CA SER A 508 3.87 -33.06 -1.21
C SER A 508 2.39 -32.79 -1.53
N LYS A 509 1.47 -33.51 -0.88
CA LYS A 509 0.00 -33.32 -1.02
C LYS A 509 -0.41 -31.91 -0.59
N SER A 510 0.06 -31.45 0.57
CA SER A 510 -0.26 -30.12 1.11
C SER A 510 0.22 -28.99 0.20
N MET A 511 1.44 -29.10 -0.37
CA MET A 511 1.91 -28.10 -1.35
C MET A 511 1.08 -28.13 -2.64
N ARG A 512 0.69 -29.31 -3.13
CA ARG A 512 -0.18 -29.42 -4.31
C ARG A 512 -1.55 -28.79 -4.08
N GLN A 513 -2.14 -28.96 -2.90
CA GLN A 513 -3.41 -28.33 -2.52
C GLN A 513 -3.28 -26.81 -2.46
N PHE A 514 -2.21 -26.30 -1.83
CA PHE A 514 -1.95 -24.86 -1.81
C PHE A 514 -1.75 -24.30 -3.22
N LEU A 515 -0.90 -24.94 -4.04
CA LEU A 515 -0.65 -24.53 -5.43
C LEU A 515 -1.94 -24.51 -6.25
N GLU A 516 -2.86 -25.44 -6.03
CA GLU A 516 -4.14 -25.46 -6.73
C GLU A 516 -4.93 -24.16 -6.59
N VAL A 517 -4.87 -23.55 -5.42
CA VAL A 517 -5.57 -22.31 -5.11
C VAL A 517 -4.70 -21.11 -5.48
N PHE A 518 -3.43 -21.12 -5.06
CA PHE A 518 -2.49 -20.02 -5.29
C PHE A 518 -2.29 -19.72 -6.77
N MET A 519 -2.26 -20.74 -7.62
CA MET A 519 -2.02 -20.54 -9.04
C MET A 519 -3.19 -19.84 -9.74
N GLU A 520 -4.38 -19.73 -9.13
CA GLU A 520 -5.54 -18.99 -9.67
C GLU A 520 -5.45 -17.48 -9.45
N THR A 521 -4.46 -17.04 -8.68
CA THR A 521 -4.26 -15.64 -8.32
C THR A 521 -3.72 -14.81 -9.47
N GLN A 522 -4.05 -13.52 -9.49
CA GLN A 522 -3.50 -12.57 -10.46
C GLN A 522 -1.97 -12.47 -10.31
N MET A 523 -1.47 -12.47 -9.07
CA MET A 523 -0.04 -12.50 -8.75
C MET A 523 0.69 -13.65 -9.46
N PHE A 524 0.19 -14.88 -9.35
CA PHE A 524 0.82 -16.03 -10.01
C PHE A 524 0.72 -15.94 -11.53
N GLY A 525 -0.45 -15.55 -12.06
CA GLY A 525 -0.67 -15.39 -13.50
C GLY A 525 0.34 -14.43 -14.13
N LEU A 526 0.50 -13.23 -13.56
CA LEU A 526 1.45 -12.23 -14.06
C LEU A 526 2.91 -12.68 -13.90
N PHE A 527 3.24 -13.33 -12.78
CA PHE A 527 4.58 -13.87 -12.56
C PHE A 527 4.99 -14.83 -13.69
N ILE A 528 4.10 -15.73 -14.11
CA ILE A 528 4.33 -16.66 -15.21
C ILE A 528 4.36 -15.94 -16.55
N GLN A 529 3.39 -15.06 -16.82
CA GLN A 529 3.30 -14.32 -18.08
C GLN A 529 4.57 -13.49 -18.35
N GLU A 530 5.09 -12.81 -17.32
CA GLU A 530 6.35 -12.08 -17.41
C GLU A 530 7.53 -12.99 -17.80
N ARG A 531 7.59 -14.19 -17.21
CA ARG A 531 8.66 -15.17 -17.44
C ARG A 531 8.52 -15.90 -18.77
N GLU A 532 7.31 -15.98 -19.32
CA GLU A 532 7.05 -16.43 -20.70
C GLU A 532 7.63 -15.43 -21.70
N HIS A 533 7.43 -14.13 -21.48
CA HIS A 533 7.90 -13.08 -22.39
C HIS A 533 9.40 -12.73 -22.24
N HIS A 534 9.96 -12.78 -21.03
CA HIS A 534 11.28 -12.19 -20.73
C HIS A 534 12.28 -13.18 -20.10
N ARG A 535 12.34 -14.43 -20.58
CA ARG A 535 13.15 -15.53 -20.03
C ARG A 535 14.61 -15.21 -19.68
N GLN A 536 15.28 -14.34 -20.44
CA GLN A 536 16.72 -14.06 -20.32
C GLN A 536 17.05 -12.69 -19.69
N ALA A 537 16.04 -11.85 -19.43
CA ALA A 537 16.23 -10.46 -19.02
C ALA A 537 16.01 -10.19 -17.53
N LEU A 538 15.50 -11.18 -16.78
CA LEU A 538 15.21 -11.04 -15.36
C LEU A 538 16.47 -11.37 -14.55
N ARG A 539 16.92 -10.40 -13.75
CA ARG A 539 17.98 -10.59 -12.75
C ARG A 539 17.51 -10.03 -11.42
N GLY A 540 17.13 -10.92 -10.52
CA GLY A 540 16.76 -10.59 -9.15
C GLY A 540 17.22 -11.69 -8.19
N LEU A 541 17.10 -11.42 -6.89
CA LEU A 541 17.49 -12.37 -5.84
C LEU A 541 16.79 -13.72 -6.02
N PHE A 542 15.49 -13.72 -6.35
CA PHE A 542 14.74 -14.94 -6.60
C PHE A 542 15.30 -15.74 -7.78
N GLU A 543 15.60 -15.11 -8.92
CA GLU A 543 16.15 -15.77 -10.10
C GLU A 543 17.52 -16.40 -9.81
N VAL A 544 18.37 -15.71 -9.04
CA VAL A 544 19.65 -16.25 -8.57
C VAL A 544 19.43 -17.53 -7.75
N ARG A 545 18.50 -17.49 -6.80
CA ARG A 545 18.18 -18.66 -5.96
C ARG A 545 17.52 -19.80 -6.73
N VAL A 546 16.71 -19.50 -7.75
CA VAL A 546 16.13 -20.52 -8.64
C VAL A 546 17.24 -21.25 -9.40
N HIS A 547 18.23 -20.52 -9.91
CA HIS A 547 19.36 -21.13 -10.61
C HIS A 547 20.18 -22.05 -9.68
N GLU A 548 20.53 -21.55 -8.49
CA GLU A 548 21.20 -22.35 -7.45
C GLU A 548 20.40 -23.61 -7.10
N TYR A 549 19.07 -23.49 -6.97
CA TYR A 549 18.20 -24.63 -6.67
C TYR A 549 18.23 -25.68 -7.78
N LEU A 550 18.07 -25.27 -9.03
CA LEU A 550 18.03 -26.15 -10.20
C LEU A 550 19.35 -26.89 -10.42
N ASP A 551 20.49 -26.20 -10.31
CA ASP A 551 21.82 -26.82 -10.38
C ASP A 551 21.98 -27.91 -9.32
N SER A 552 21.38 -27.67 -8.16
CA SER A 552 21.47 -28.58 -7.04
C SER A 552 20.58 -29.83 -7.16
N ILE A 553 19.56 -29.80 -8.02
CA ILE A 553 18.76 -30.98 -8.40
C ILE A 553 19.59 -31.91 -9.29
N HIS A 554 20.34 -31.36 -10.25
CA HIS A 554 21.20 -32.13 -11.13
C HIS A 554 22.36 -32.84 -10.39
N GLY A 555 22.71 -32.39 -9.18
CA GLY A 555 23.83 -32.90 -8.40
C GLY A 555 23.55 -33.97 -7.34
N ASN A 556 22.29 -34.26 -6.96
CA ASN A 556 21.99 -35.33 -5.97
C ASN A 556 20.47 -35.58 -5.77
N GLU A 557 19.99 -36.80 -6.07
CA GLU A 557 18.57 -37.18 -5.97
C GLU A 557 18.03 -37.34 -4.53
N HIS A 558 18.87 -37.39 -3.49
CA HIS A 558 18.48 -37.91 -2.16
C HIS A 558 18.40 -36.89 -1.01
N ARG A 559 18.34 -35.57 -1.26
CA ARG A 559 18.43 -34.60 -0.14
C ARG A 559 17.58 -33.34 -0.29
N ARG A 560 16.28 -33.50 -0.55
CA ARG A 560 15.36 -32.36 -0.75
C ARG A 560 15.01 -31.58 0.53
N VAL A 561 15.00 -32.22 1.71
CA VAL A 561 14.42 -31.60 2.93
C VAL A 561 15.43 -30.88 3.84
N ASN A 562 16.75 -31.08 3.66
CA ASN A 562 17.78 -30.59 4.61
C ASN A 562 18.62 -29.39 4.11
N LYS A 563 18.14 -28.65 3.11
CA LYS A 563 18.86 -27.49 2.54
C LYS A 563 18.40 -26.12 3.07
N PHE A 564 17.14 -26.01 3.50
CA PHE A 564 16.54 -24.75 3.95
C PHE A 564 17.35 -24.06 5.06
N LEU A 565 17.80 -24.84 6.06
CA LEU A 565 18.61 -24.35 7.19
C LEU A 565 20.10 -24.20 6.85
N LYS A 566 20.64 -25.00 5.92
CA LYS A 566 22.09 -24.99 5.59
C LYS A 566 22.54 -23.79 4.78
N GLY A 567 21.63 -23.12 4.07
CA GLY A 567 21.96 -21.95 3.24
C GLY A 567 22.08 -20.63 4.02
N LEU A 568 21.71 -20.58 5.30
CA LEU A 568 21.73 -19.31 6.06
C LEU A 568 23.15 -18.92 6.52
N GLY A 569 24.04 -19.89 6.72
CA GLY A 569 25.40 -19.71 7.22
C GLY A 569 26.52 -20.03 6.22
N LYS A 570 26.26 -19.96 4.91
CA LYS A 570 27.33 -19.95 3.90
C LYS A 570 27.38 -18.59 3.24
N ASP A 571 28.49 -17.91 3.46
CA ASP A 571 28.86 -16.67 2.79
C ASP A 571 28.78 -16.86 1.28
N TYR A 572 27.97 -16.04 0.63
CA TYR A 572 28.03 -15.86 -0.81
C TYR A 572 28.34 -14.40 -1.06
N ASN A 573 29.61 -14.15 -1.39
CA ASN A 573 30.06 -12.89 -1.95
C ASN A 573 29.24 -12.60 -3.21
N ILE A 574 28.35 -11.62 -3.13
CA ILE A 574 27.75 -10.99 -4.30
C ILE A 574 28.76 -9.94 -4.76
N THR A 575 29.55 -10.27 -5.78
CA THR A 575 30.25 -9.27 -6.62
C THR A 575 29.32 -8.71 -7.67
#